data_AF-A0A924B586-F1
#
_entry.id   AF-A0A924B586-F1
#
_cell.length_a   1.000
_cell.length_b   1.000
_cell.length_c   1.000
_cell.angle_alpha   90.00
_cell.angle_beta   90.00
_cell.angle_gamma   90.00
#
_symmetry.space_group_name_H-M   'P 1'
#
loop_
_entity.id
_entity.type
_entity.pdbx_description
1 polymer ?
#
loop_
_entity_poly.entity_id
_entity_poly.type
_entity_poly.pdbx_seq_one_letter_code
_entity_poly.pdbx_strand_id
1 'polypeptide(L)'
;MSQHNDEIENSDDSENTKVIDGEADQKHQVKIEFPFSEVVRAQIPKVFETTEKVATEVAHQWTHEGDFTNLGLNHPIADLVASQALQQAKKIEKKLDEKGVIGFGKMAFAIAKSQLENLKKKS
;
A
#
# COMPACT_ATOMS: atom_id res chain seq x y z
N MET A 1 26.48 -45.81 29.84
CA MET A 1 26.07 -45.05 28.65
C MET A 1 24.61 -44.67 28.91
N SER A 2 24.25 -43.60 29.64
CA SER A 2 24.46 -42.16 29.37
C SER A 2 24.15 -41.85 27.90
N GLN A 3 23.13 -41.08 27.52
CA GLN A 3 22.57 -39.85 28.10
C GLN A 3 21.19 -39.49 27.47
N HIS A 4 20.36 -38.75 28.24
CA HIS A 4 19.59 -37.51 27.91
C HIS A 4 18.60 -37.49 26.74
N ASN A 5 17.54 -36.68 26.70
CA ASN A 5 16.74 -35.86 27.62
C ASN A 5 15.52 -35.42 26.78
N ASP A 6 14.39 -35.17 27.44
CA ASP A 6 13.28 -34.39 26.88
C ASP A 6 13.76 -32.99 26.47
N GLU A 7 13.31 -32.49 25.32
CA GLU A 7 13.28 -31.06 25.06
C GLU A 7 12.06 -30.70 24.19
N ILE A 8 11.12 -30.06 24.87
CA ILE A 8 10.02 -29.27 24.32
C ILE A 8 10.65 -27.99 23.77
N GLU A 9 10.66 -27.81 22.45
CA GLU A 9 11.05 -26.53 21.87
C GLU A 9 9.81 -25.72 21.50
N ASN A 10 9.52 -24.79 22.40
CA ASN A 10 8.60 -23.68 22.22
C ASN A 10 9.34 -22.63 21.38
N SER A 11 9.07 -22.55 20.07
CA SER A 11 9.58 -21.47 19.23
C SER A 11 8.47 -20.44 19.00
N ASP A 12 8.46 -19.48 19.91
CA ASP A 12 8.03 -18.11 19.69
C ASP A 12 8.88 -17.54 18.54
N ASP A 13 8.27 -17.29 17.38
CA ASP A 13 8.94 -16.64 16.24
C ASP A 13 8.13 -15.41 15.82
N SER A 14 8.11 -14.45 16.75
CA SER A 14 7.98 -13.03 16.45
C SER A 14 9.19 -12.61 15.61
N GLU A 15 8.92 -11.82 14.56
CA GLU A 15 9.89 -11.15 13.70
C GLU A 15 10.54 -11.99 12.58
N ASN A 16 9.82 -12.11 11.46
CA ASN A 16 10.50 -12.06 10.17
C ASN A 16 9.73 -11.15 9.21
N THR A 17 9.85 -9.83 9.44
CA THR A 17 9.73 -8.84 8.39
C THR A 17 10.85 -9.12 7.40
N LYS A 18 10.62 -10.06 6.50
CA LYS A 18 11.50 -10.36 5.39
C LYS A 18 11.35 -9.22 4.41
N VAL A 19 12.17 -8.18 4.62
CA VAL A 19 12.51 -7.18 3.62
C VAL A 19 13.21 -7.97 2.51
N ILE A 20 12.44 -8.42 1.51
CA ILE A 20 12.99 -9.02 0.30
C ILE A 20 13.35 -7.83 -0.59
N ASP A 21 14.56 -7.35 -0.37
CA ASP A 21 15.29 -6.51 -1.32
C ASP A 21 15.67 -7.43 -2.49
N GLY A 22 14.90 -7.32 -3.58
CA GLY A 22 15.01 -8.14 -4.76
C GLY A 22 14.54 -7.34 -5.95
N GLU A 23 15.46 -6.59 -6.55
CA GLU A 23 15.33 -6.00 -7.88
C GLU A 23 14.93 -7.06 -8.90
N ALA A 24 13.63 -7.18 -9.11
CA ALA A 24 13.02 -7.64 -10.33
C ALA A 24 11.75 -6.82 -10.50
N ASP A 25 11.58 -6.25 -11.68
CA ASP A 25 10.48 -5.39 -12.14
C ASP A 25 9.13 -6.16 -12.19
N GLN A 26 8.78 -6.82 -11.09
CA GLN A 26 7.54 -7.55 -10.92
C GLN A 26 6.52 -6.50 -10.50
N LYS A 27 5.63 -6.13 -11.43
CA LYS A 27 4.40 -5.38 -11.14
C LYS A 27 3.81 -5.96 -9.86
N HIS A 28 3.93 -5.25 -8.74
CA HIS A 28 3.37 -5.66 -7.46
C HIS A 28 1.86 -5.71 -7.64
N GLN A 29 1.32 -6.92 -7.77
CA GLN A 29 -0.11 -7.11 -7.98
C GLN A 29 -0.84 -6.63 -6.72
N VAL A 30 -1.64 -5.58 -6.88
CA VAL A 30 -2.44 -5.03 -5.80
C VAL A 30 -3.59 -5.98 -5.54
N LYS A 31 -3.65 -6.55 -4.33
CA LYS A 31 -4.75 -7.40 -3.87
C LYS A 31 -5.67 -6.59 -2.98
N ILE A 32 -6.97 -6.62 -3.25
CA ILE A 32 -7.96 -5.86 -2.47
C ILE A 32 -8.45 -6.74 -1.33
N GLU A 33 -8.13 -6.36 -0.10
CA GLU A 33 -8.53 -7.10 1.11
C GLU A 33 -9.29 -6.18 2.06
N PHE A 34 -10.46 -6.64 2.50
CA PHE A 34 -11.29 -6.00 3.51
C PHE A 34 -12.10 -7.08 4.24
N PRO A 35 -12.69 -6.83 5.43
CA PRO A 35 -13.46 -7.85 6.13
C PRO A 35 -14.57 -8.45 5.25
N PHE A 36 -14.62 -9.79 5.19
CA PHE A 36 -15.53 -10.54 4.31
C PHE A 36 -15.26 -10.40 2.80
N SER A 37 -14.13 -9.81 2.38
CA SER A 37 -13.77 -9.68 0.96
C SER A 37 -13.72 -11.03 0.26
N GLU A 38 -13.35 -12.12 0.93
CA GLU A 38 -13.34 -13.46 0.35
C GLU A 38 -14.74 -13.95 -0.03
N VAL A 39 -15.77 -13.61 0.77
CA VAL A 39 -17.17 -13.97 0.47
C VAL A 39 -17.65 -13.21 -0.76
N VAL A 40 -17.33 -11.91 -0.84
CA VAL A 40 -17.71 -11.07 -1.98
C VAL A 40 -16.91 -11.48 -3.23
N ARG A 41 -15.62 -11.77 -3.10
CA ARG A 41 -14.76 -12.26 -4.18
C ARG A 41 -15.26 -13.58 -4.74
N ALA A 42 -15.76 -14.49 -3.90
CA ALA A 42 -16.39 -15.73 -4.35
C ALA A 42 -17.66 -15.49 -5.18
N GLN A 43 -18.42 -14.43 -4.91
CA GLN A 43 -19.64 -14.09 -5.65
C GLN A 43 -19.36 -13.34 -6.95
N ILE A 44 -18.36 -12.45 -6.96
CA ILE A 44 -18.02 -11.59 -8.11
C ILE A 44 -16.51 -11.60 -8.42
N PRO A 45 -15.92 -12.76 -8.78
CA PRO A 45 -14.47 -12.90 -8.94
C PRO A 45 -13.91 -11.99 -10.03
N LYS A 46 -14.63 -11.88 -11.16
CA LYS A 46 -14.21 -11.05 -12.31
C LYS A 46 -14.10 -9.57 -11.97
N VAL A 47 -14.95 -9.07 -11.06
CA VAL A 47 -14.90 -7.66 -10.65
C VAL A 47 -13.61 -7.41 -9.87
N PHE A 48 -13.30 -8.28 -8.91
CA PHE A 48 -12.05 -8.21 -8.15
C PHE A 48 -10.83 -8.28 -9.06
N GLU A 49 -10.78 -9.23 -9.99
CA GLU A 49 -9.65 -9.34 -10.92
C GLU A 49 -9.44 -8.07 -11.75
N THR A 50 -10.50 -7.47 -12.29
CA THR A 50 -10.40 -6.24 -13.06
C THR A 50 -9.99 -5.07 -12.16
N THR A 51 -10.58 -4.93 -10.98
CA THR A 51 -10.23 -3.85 -10.06
C THR A 51 -8.79 -3.97 -9.56
N GLU A 52 -8.32 -5.18 -9.23
CA GLU A 52 -6.94 -5.45 -8.83
C GLU A 52 -5.95 -5.15 -9.97
N LYS A 53 -6.28 -5.50 -11.22
CA LYS A 53 -5.48 -5.13 -12.40
C LYS A 53 -5.39 -3.61 -12.59
N VAL A 54 -6.53 -2.92 -12.55
CA VAL A 54 -6.58 -1.45 -12.67
C VAL A 54 -5.79 -0.81 -11.53
N ALA A 55 -5.97 -1.28 -10.29
CA ALA A 55 -5.25 -0.76 -9.15
C ALA A 55 -3.74 -0.97 -9.27
N THR A 56 -3.31 -2.13 -9.78
CA THR A 56 -1.91 -2.42 -10.06
C THR A 56 -1.35 -1.47 -11.12
N GLU A 57 -2.09 -1.23 -12.19
CA GLU A 57 -1.67 -0.33 -13.27
C GLU A 57 -1.60 1.12 -12.78
N VAL A 58 -2.61 1.57 -12.04
CA VAL A 58 -2.62 2.90 -11.42
C VAL A 58 -1.44 3.04 -10.46
N ALA A 59 -1.19 2.06 -9.58
CA ALA A 59 -0.07 2.10 -8.63
C ALA A 59 1.27 2.20 -9.36
N HIS A 60 1.45 1.41 -10.42
CA HIS A 60 2.66 1.44 -11.24
C HIS A 60 2.83 2.77 -11.98
N GLN A 61 1.80 3.29 -12.63
CA GLN A 61 1.87 4.58 -13.34
C GLN A 61 2.05 5.75 -12.36
N TRP A 62 1.51 5.63 -11.14
CA TRP A 62 1.66 6.65 -10.11
C TRP A 62 3.10 6.85 -9.67
N THR A 63 3.92 5.79 -9.68
CA THR A 63 5.36 5.87 -9.36
C THR A 63 6.20 6.30 -10.57
N HIS A 64 5.75 6.00 -11.79
CA HIS A 64 6.48 6.26 -13.04
C HIS A 64 5.90 7.44 -13.84
N GLU A 65 5.94 8.64 -13.25
CA GLU A 65 5.59 9.92 -13.91
C GLU A 65 4.12 10.16 -14.30
N GLY A 66 3.22 9.17 -14.14
CA GLY A 66 1.77 9.40 -14.14
C GLY A 66 1.12 9.51 -15.51
N ASP A 67 1.55 8.70 -16.49
CA ASP A 67 0.79 8.56 -17.74
C ASP A 67 -0.42 7.63 -17.53
N PHE A 68 -1.57 8.22 -17.20
CA PHE A 68 -2.82 7.52 -16.94
C PHE A 68 -3.71 7.32 -18.16
N THR A 69 -3.19 7.45 -19.39
CA THR A 69 -4.04 7.50 -20.62
C THR A 69 -4.84 6.23 -20.92
N ASN A 70 -4.48 5.08 -20.35
CA ASN A 70 -5.24 3.85 -20.49
C ASN A 70 -5.17 3.03 -19.20
N LEU A 71 -6.26 3.02 -18.42
CA LEU A 71 -6.33 2.29 -17.15
C LEU A 71 -6.93 0.89 -17.34
N GLY A 72 -7.30 0.52 -18.57
CA GLY A 72 -7.90 -0.78 -18.88
C GLY A 72 -9.33 -0.94 -18.33
N LEU A 73 -10.04 0.17 -18.11
CA LEU A 73 -11.43 0.12 -17.68
C LEU A 73 -12.33 -0.37 -18.83
N ASN A 74 -13.35 -1.16 -18.49
CA ASN A 74 -14.29 -1.73 -19.46
C ASN A 74 -15.09 -0.67 -20.25
N HIS A 75 -15.16 0.56 -19.72
CA HIS A 75 -15.92 1.65 -20.33
C HIS A 75 -14.99 2.81 -20.71
N PRO A 76 -14.95 3.23 -21.99
CA PRO A 76 -14.00 4.25 -22.46
C PRO A 76 -14.23 5.63 -21.82
N ILE A 77 -15.48 5.95 -21.49
CA ILE A 77 -15.81 7.21 -20.80
C ILE A 77 -15.30 7.19 -19.35
N ALA A 78 -15.44 6.05 -18.67
CA ALA A 78 -14.92 5.90 -17.31
C ALA A 78 -13.39 5.98 -17.31
N ASP A 79 -12.74 5.40 -18.31
CA ASP A 79 -11.29 5.47 -18.52
C ASP A 79 -10.79 6.90 -18.71
N LEU A 80 -11.49 7.69 -19.53
CA LEU A 80 -11.17 9.09 -19.75
C LEU A 80 -11.37 9.95 -18.49
N VAL A 81 -12.45 9.73 -17.74
CA VAL A 81 -12.69 10.50 -16.51
C VAL A 81 -11.69 10.13 -15.42
N ALA A 82 -11.41 8.84 -15.24
CA ALA A 82 -10.45 8.36 -14.26
C ALA A 82 -9.03 8.83 -14.60
N SER A 83 -8.61 8.77 -15.87
CA SER A 83 -7.30 9.27 -16.30
C SER A 83 -7.14 10.76 -16.01
N GLN A 84 -8.14 11.60 -16.34
CA GLN A 84 -8.12 13.02 -16.04
C GLN A 84 -8.05 13.30 -14.53
N ALA A 85 -8.82 12.57 -13.73
CA ALA A 85 -8.82 12.71 -12.28
C ALA A 85 -7.45 12.35 -11.68
N LEU A 86 -6.86 11.23 -12.09
CA LEU A 86 -5.54 10.79 -11.63
C LEU A 86 -4.44 11.76 -12.06
N GLN A 87 -4.48 12.28 -13.30
CA GLN A 87 -3.55 13.31 -13.76
C GLN A 87 -3.65 14.60 -12.94
N GLN A 88 -4.87 15.04 -12.60
CA GLN A 88 -5.05 16.22 -11.74
C GLN A 88 -4.52 15.97 -10.33
N ALA A 89 -4.82 14.81 -9.76
CA ALA A 89 -4.33 14.43 -8.44
C ALA A 89 -2.79 14.36 -8.40
N LYS A 90 -2.14 13.81 -9.43
CA LYS A 90 -0.67 13.81 -9.55
C LYS A 90 -0.08 15.21 -9.69
N LYS A 91 -0.75 16.12 -10.43
CA LYS A 91 -0.37 17.53 -10.51
C LYS A 91 -0.46 18.22 -9.16
N ILE A 92 -1.47 17.90 -8.35
CA ILE A 92 -1.63 18.44 -7.00
C ILE A 92 -0.53 17.91 -6.08
N GLU A 93 -0.27 16.60 -6.09
CA GLU A 93 0.84 15.98 -5.34
C GLU A 93 2.17 16.67 -5.64
N LYS A 94 2.53 16.81 -6.93
CA LYS A 94 3.75 17.49 -7.34
C LYS A 94 3.82 18.94 -6.85
N LYS A 95 2.72 19.68 -6.94
CA LYS A 95 2.65 21.07 -6.41
C LYS A 95 2.80 21.13 -4.89
N LEU A 96 2.32 20.12 -4.16
CA LEU A 96 2.44 20.05 -2.70
C LEU A 96 3.85 19.63 -2.28
N ASP A 97 4.49 18.75 -3.03
CA ASP A 97 5.89 18.35 -2.83
C ASP A 97 6.84 19.52 -3.11
N GLU A 98 6.67 20.21 -4.24
CA GLU A 98 7.47 21.41 -4.59
C GLU A 98 7.35 22.52 -3.54
N LYS A 99 6.16 22.66 -2.92
CA LYS A 99 5.93 23.64 -1.86
C LYS A 99 6.41 23.17 -0.47
N GLY A 100 6.91 21.94 -0.35
CA GLY A 100 7.43 21.38 0.91
C GLY A 100 6.38 21.19 2.01
N VAL A 101 5.08 21.33 1.70
CA VAL A 101 3.99 21.33 2.69
C VAL A 101 3.80 19.95 3.31
N ILE A 102 4.05 18.90 2.52
CA ILE A 102 3.98 17.50 2.97
C ILE A 102 5.11 17.20 3.96
N GLY A 103 6.31 17.75 3.74
CA GLY A 103 7.44 17.63 4.67
C GLY A 103 7.15 18.32 6.00
N PHE A 104 6.63 19.55 5.96
CA PHE A 104 6.24 20.28 7.15
C PHE A 104 5.11 19.58 7.94
N GLY A 105 4.10 19.04 7.23
CA GLY A 105 3.01 18.29 7.85
C GLY A 105 3.49 17.02 8.58
N LYS A 106 4.38 16.24 7.97
CA LYS A 106 4.98 15.05 8.60
C LYS A 106 5.81 15.41 9.84
N MET A 107 6.59 16.50 9.77
CA MET A 107 7.37 17.00 10.89
C MET A 107 6.46 17.45 12.05
N ALA A 108 5.42 18.23 11.75
CA ALA A 108 4.46 18.69 12.76
C ALA A 108 3.73 17.52 13.44
N PHE A 109 3.32 16.52 12.67
CA PHE A 109 2.69 15.30 13.21
C PHE A 109 3.66 14.51 14.11
N ALA A 110 4.91 14.35 13.69
CA ALA A 110 5.93 13.67 14.50
C ALA A 110 6.18 14.38 15.83
N ILE A 111 6.20 15.73 15.82
CA ILE A 111 6.32 16.54 17.04
C ILE A 111 5.12 16.32 17.96
N ALA A 112 3.90 16.38 17.43
CA ALA A 112 2.68 16.16 18.22
C ALA A 112 2.64 14.75 18.83
N LYS A 113 3.01 13.72 18.05
CA LYS A 113 3.08 12.34 18.53
C LYS A 113 4.13 12.17 19.64
N SER A 114 5.32 12.76 19.48
CA SER A 114 6.37 12.74 20.49
C SER A 114 5.90 13.37 21.81
N GLN A 115 5.16 14.48 21.75
CA GLN A 115 4.61 15.11 22.96
C GLN A 115 3.53 14.23 23.63
N LEU A 116 2.68 13.56 22.86
CA LEU A 116 1.66 12.65 23.39
C LEU A 116 2.28 11.43 24.09
N GLU A 117 3.30 10.81 23.50
CA GLU A 117 4.02 9.68 24.10
C GLU A 117 4.77 10.09 25.38
N ASN A 118 5.37 11.29 25.40
CA ASN A 118 6.04 11.82 26.59
C ASN A 118 5.05 12.10 27.74
N LEU A 119 3.81 12.51 27.43
CA LEU A 119 2.76 12.69 28.43
C LEU A 119 2.25 11.34 28.96
N LYS A 120 2.06 10.35 28.09
CA LYS A 120 1.63 9.00 28.47
C LYS A 120 2.67 8.28 29.34
N LYS A 121 3.97 8.50 29.11
CA LYS A 121 5.06 7.92 29.93
C LYS A 121 5.26 8.59 31.29
N LYS A 122 4.69 9.78 31.51
CA LYS A 122 4.84 10.55 32.75
C LYS A 122 3.66 10.38 33.72
N SER A 123 2.61 9.67 33.30
CA SER A 123 1.46 9.26 34.12
C SER A 123 1.59 7.80 34.54
#